data_AF-A0A9P1KXX4-F1
#
_entry.id   AF-A0A9P1KXX4-F1
#
_cell.length_a   1.000
_cell.length_b   1.000
_cell.length_c   1.000
_cell.angle_alpha   90.00
_cell.angle_beta   90.00
_cell.angle_gamma   90.00
#
_symmetry.space_group_name_H-M   'P 1'
#
loop_
_entity.id
_entity.type
_entity.pdbx_description
1 polymer ?
#
loop_
_entity_poly.entity_id
_entity_poly.type
_entity_poly.pdbx_seq_one_letter_code
_entity_poly.pdbx_strand_id
1 'polypeptide(L)' 'MEIRTRNVSISKVGGNASKNSKRASIGLPMPWLTEMGVDEENREVKLIFEGNRIILEKAEFEENEK' A
#
# COMPACT_ATOMS: atom_id res chain seq x y z
N MET A 1 6.85 19.20 0.41
CA MET A 1 6.81 18.14 1.44
C MET A 1 5.54 18.33 2.24
N GLU A 2 4.60 17.39 2.14
CA GLU A 2 3.33 17.42 2.87
C GLU A 2 3.29 16.22 3.84
N ILE A 3 2.82 16.43 5.08
CA ILE A 3 2.71 15.38 6.09
C ILE A 3 1.24 15.25 6.50
N ARG A 4 0.70 14.03 6.45
CA ARG A 4 -0.67 13.72 6.90
C ARG A 4 -0.64 12.57 7.90
N THR A 5 -1.22 12.79 9.08
CA THR A 5 -1.43 11.74 10.08
C THR A 5 -2.75 11.04 9.81
N ARG A 6 -2.74 9.70 9.73
CA ARG A 6 -3.94 8.87 9.60
C ARG A 6 -3.84 7.62 10.47
N ASN A 7 -4.99 7.11 10.89
CA ASN A 7 -5.09 5.85 11.60
C ASN A 7 -5.10 4.69 10.59
N VAL A 8 -4.44 3.59 10.96
CA VAL A 8 -4.53 2.33 10.22
C VAL A 8 -5.84 1.64 10.59
N SER A 9 -6.60 1.25 9.59
CA SER A 9 -7.79 0.43 9.75
C SER A 9 -7.38 -1.02 9.92
N ILE A 10 -7.79 -1.65 11.02
CA ILE A 10 -7.56 -3.07 11.28
C ILE A 10 -8.92 -3.77 11.33
N SER A 11 -9.16 -4.66 10.37
CA SER A 11 -10.40 -5.44 10.29
C SER A 11 -10.12 -6.94 10.34
N LYS A 12 -11.11 -7.72 10.76
CA LYS A 12 -11.06 -9.17 10.63
C LYS A 12 -11.22 -9.54 9.15
N VAL A 13 -10.43 -10.51 8.69
CA VAL A 13 -10.63 -11.07 7.35
C VAL A 13 -11.87 -11.96 7.40
N GLY A 14 -12.89 -11.66 6.58
CA GLY A 14 -14.08 -12.50 6.46
C GLY A 14 -13.81 -13.78 5.66
N GLY A 15 -14.66 -14.79 5.80
CA GLY A 15 -14.59 -16.06 5.05
C GLY A 15 -13.79 -17.17 5.72
N ASN A 16 -13.18 -18.05 4.92
CA ASN A 16 -12.41 -19.24 5.35
C ASN A 16 -10.99 -18.93 5.87
N ALA A 17 -10.67 -17.66 6.14
CA ALA A 17 -9.39 -17.28 6.73
C ALA A 17 -9.32 -17.77 8.18
N SER A 18 -8.12 -18.18 8.62
CA SER A 18 -7.90 -18.69 9.98
C SER A 18 -8.46 -17.74 11.05
N LYS A 19 -8.89 -18.25 12.21
CA LYS A 19 -9.57 -17.50 13.28
C LYS A 19 -8.87 -16.21 13.74
N ASN A 20 -7.59 -16.01 13.41
CA ASN A 20 -6.78 -14.85 13.79
C ASN A 20 -6.33 -13.96 12.62
N SER A 21 -6.79 -14.21 11.40
CA SER A 21 -6.41 -13.41 10.24
C SER A 21 -6.99 -12.00 10.34
N LYS A 22 -6.11 -11.00 10.43
CA LYS A 22 -6.43 -9.57 10.43
C LYS A 22 -5.90 -8.94 9.15
N ARG A 23 -6.64 -7.98 8.62
CA ARG A 23 -6.21 -7.11 7.52
C ARG A 23 -5.94 -5.73 8.07
N ALA A 24 -4.78 -5.17 7.75
CA ALA A 24 -4.48 -3.77 7.93
C ALA A 24 -4.63 -3.04 6.60
N SER A 25 -5.25 -1.87 6.60
CA SER A 25 -5.30 -0.97 5.45
C SER A 25 -5.15 0.47 5.90
N ILE A 26 -4.52 1.29 5.07
CA ILE A 26 -4.46 2.74 5.26
C ILE A 26 -5.01 3.40 4.00
N GLY A 27 -5.87 4.40 4.18
CA GLY A 27 -6.32 5.21 3.06
C GLY A 27 -5.19 6.12 2.62
N LEU A 28 -4.71 5.94 1.38
CA LEU A 28 -3.76 6.84 0.76
C LEU A 28 -4.52 8.03 0.13
N PRO A 29 -3.98 9.26 0.18
CA PRO A 29 -4.58 10.39 -0.52
C PRO A 29 -4.49 10.17 -2.04
N MET A 30 -5.64 10.22 -2.73
CA MET A 30 -5.69 10.14 -4.19
C MET A 30 -4.78 11.15 -4.90
N PRO A 31 -4.66 12.42 -4.45
CA PRO A 31 -3.76 13.36 -5.11
C PRO A 31 -2.29 12.89 -5.16
N TRP A 32 -1.81 12.23 -4.10
CA TRP A 32 -0.45 11.69 -4.07
C TRP A 32 -0.31 10.50 -5.02
N LEU A 33 -1.31 9.61 -5.06
CA LEU A 33 -1.32 8.49 -6.00
C LEU A 33 -1.34 8.98 -7.46
N THR A 34 -2.15 9.98 -7.77
CA THR A 34 -2.19 10.61 -9.11
C THR A 34 -0.84 11.22 -9.47
N GLU A 35 -0.20 11.93 -8.55
CA GLU A 35 1.14 12.51 -8.77
C GLU A 35 2.22 11.42 -8.97
N MET A 36 2.06 10.26 -8.32
CA MET A 36 2.91 9.08 -8.51
C MET A 36 2.58 8.28 -9.79
N GLY A 37 1.59 8.67 -10.58
CA GLY A 37 1.15 7.93 -11.77
C GLY A 37 0.45 6.60 -11.44
N VAL A 38 -0.14 6.49 -10.24
CA VAL A 38 -0.96 5.37 -9.82
C VAL A 38 -2.43 5.70 -10.12
N ASP A 39 -2.99 5.01 -11.09
CA ASP A 39 -4.38 5.16 -11.53
C ASP A 39 -5.13 3.82 -11.49
N GLU A 40 -6.33 3.78 -12.08
CA GLU A 40 -7.17 2.59 -12.10
C GLU A 40 -6.58 1.43 -12.91
N GLU A 41 -5.65 1.68 -13.82
CA GLU A 41 -4.99 0.67 -14.65
C GLU A 41 -3.62 0.29 -14.05
N ASN A 42 -2.94 1.25 -13.40
CA ASN A 42 -1.59 1.15 -12.89
C ASN A 42 -1.53 1.23 -11.36
N ARG A 43 -2.27 0.35 -10.67
CA ARG A 43 -2.44 0.35 -9.20
C ARG A 43 -1.25 -0.21 -8.41
N GLU A 44 -0.26 -0.77 -9.10
CA GLU A 44 0.84 -1.47 -8.44
C GLU A 44 1.84 -0.49 -7.82
N VAL A 45 2.18 -0.76 -6.56
CA VAL A 45 3.09 0.02 -5.72
C VAL A 45 3.99 -0.92 -4.95
N LYS A 46 5.23 -0.50 -4.73
CA LYS A 46 6.21 -1.22 -3.92
C LYS A 46 6.08 -0.75 -2.48
N LEU A 47 5.95 -1.70 -1.55
CA LEU A 47 5.93 -1.45 -0.11
C LEU A 47 7.26 -1.95 0.47
N ILE A 48 8.07 -1.02 0.96
CA ILE A 48 9.37 -1.32 1.56
C ILE A 48 9.23 -1.13 3.06
N PHE A 49 9.62 -2.14 3.83
CA PHE A 49 9.70 -2.06 5.29
C PHE A 49 11.16 -1.95 5.71
N GLU A 50 11.55 -0.78 6.21
CA GLU A 50 12.91 -0.49 6.63
C GLU A 50 12.93 0.06 8.06
N GLY A 51 13.60 -0.66 8.96
CA GLY A 51 13.69 -0.35 10.38
C GLY A 51 12.31 -0.34 11.06
N ASN A 52 11.68 0.83 11.09
CA ASN A 52 10.35 1.05 11.67
C ASN A 52 9.49 2.01 10.81
N ARG A 53 9.71 2.01 9.50
CA ARG A 53 8.98 2.86 8.54
C ARG A 53 8.54 2.00 7.36
N ILE A 54 7.38 2.35 6.81
CA ILE A 54 6.91 1.81 5.54
C ILE A 54 7.10 2.93 4.51
N ILE A 55 7.83 2.63 3.44
CA ILE A 55 8.02 3.50 2.29
C ILE A 55 7.18 2.93 1.15
N LEU A 56 6.46 3.81 0.46
CA LEU A 56 5.61 3.45 -0.66
C LEU A 56 6.15 4.13 -1.92
N GLU A 57 6.46 3.34 -2.92
CA GLU A 57 7.01 3.78 -4.20
C GLU A 57 6.13 3.27 -5.33
N LYS A 58 6.12 3.98 -6.47
CA LYS A 58 5.48 3.45 -7.67
C LYS A 58 6.23 2.17 -8.06
N ALA A 59 5.50 1.09 -8.33
CA ALA A 59 6.14 -0.10 -8.87
C ALA A 59 6.57 0.23 -10.29
N GLU A 60 7.88 0.26 -10.51
CA GLU A 60 8.45 0.17 -11.84
C GLU A 60 8.39 -1.31 -12.24
N PHE A 61 7.87 -1.60 -13.42
CA PHE A 61 7.98 -2.94 -13.99
C PHE A 61 9.46 -3.16 -14.33
N GLU A 62 10.25 -3.62 -13.35
CA GLU A 62 11.47 -4.34 -13.66
C GLU A 62 11.02 -5.73 -14.14
N GLU A 63 10.96 -5.87 -15.46
CA GLU A 63 10.97 -7.16 -16.12
C GLU A 63 12.23 -7.89 -15.63
N ASN A 64 12.09 -8.70 -14.58
CA ASN A 64 13.16 -9.57 -14.13
C ASN A 64 13.38 -10.59 -15.26
N GLU A 65 14.32 -10.28 -16.14
CA GLU A 65 14.79 -11.18 -17.17
C GLU A 65 15.57 -12.32 -16.49
N LYS A 66 15.01 -13.54 -16.65
CA LYS A 66 15.60 -14.89 -16.49
C LYS A 66 15.64 -15.56 -15.12
#